data_AF-A0A3N7EEV4-F1
#
_entry.id   AF-A0A3N7EEV4-F1
#
_cell.length_a   1.000
_cell.length_b   1.000
_cell.length_c   1.000
_cell.angle_alpha   90.00
_cell.angle_beta   90.00
_cell.angle_gamma   90.00
#
_symmetry.space_group_name_H-M   'P 1'
#
loop_
_entity.id
_entity.type
_entity.pdbx_description
1 polymer ?
#
loop_
_entity_poly.entity_id
_entity_poly.type
_entity_poly.pdbx_seq_one_letter_code
_entity_poly.pdbx_strand_id
1 'polypeptide(L)'
;MLNDNDLDWLIKQLIGTSELLGQQVSPTAAAMLADDLCCYPREVLAKAMARVRTEHTGRLTPKAILDRIDEVMGRPGANEAWAMALNALDERATVVWTSEMAEAWGVARDVAAEGDLVGARMAFISAYERLVRTARDERRLPEVTVSVGWDGELRGQAVEKAVQLGYLTKEKAAEHLPSLGFTPAFNPVALLAGKVEPTVDASPDVRARLAQLRDELASAPERRRLAREQQLRAEEEDLQRRKAETQRRVDEAMAKGLAA
;
A
#
# COMPACT_ATOMS: atom_id res chain seq x y z
N MET A 1 -26.60 14.20 1.13
CA MET A 1 -27.00 15.58 0.76
C MET A 1 -26.67 16.48 1.92
N LEU A 2 -26.21 17.70 1.62
CA LEU A 2 -25.92 18.72 2.65
C LEU A 2 -27.22 19.10 3.36
N ASN A 3 -27.18 19.24 4.68
CA ASN A 3 -28.25 19.89 5.43
C ASN A 3 -28.05 21.42 5.46
N ASP A 4 -29.00 22.16 6.02
CA ASP A 4 -28.92 23.64 6.07
C ASP A 4 -27.66 24.14 6.79
N ASN A 5 -27.22 23.46 7.86
CA ASN A 5 -25.99 23.80 8.57
C ASN A 5 -24.73 23.56 7.71
N ASP A 6 -24.75 22.53 6.88
CA ASP A 6 -23.67 22.22 5.95
C ASP A 6 -23.62 23.24 4.80
N LEU A 7 -24.78 23.70 4.32
CA LEU A 7 -24.86 24.75 3.31
C LEU A 7 -24.33 26.09 3.85
N ASP A 8 -24.75 26.49 5.05
CA ASP A 8 -24.24 27.67 5.74
C ASP A 8 -22.72 27.61 5.98
N TRP A 9 -22.22 26.42 6.32
CA TRP A 9 -20.78 26.18 6.43
C TRP A 9 -20.08 26.36 5.08
N LEU A 10 -20.63 25.81 3.99
CA LEU A 10 -20.05 25.89 2.66
C LEU A 10 -19.99 27.34 2.17
N ILE A 11 -21.06 28.11 2.38
CA ILE A 11 -21.09 29.55 2.06
C ILE A 11 -19.96 30.29 2.77
N LYS A 12 -19.76 30.05 4.07
CA LYS A 12 -18.66 30.64 4.84
C LYS A 12 -17.29 30.21 4.31
N GLN A 13 -17.14 28.95 3.90
CA GLN A 13 -15.90 28.46 3.29
C GLN A 13 -15.60 29.14 1.96
N LEU A 14 -16.61 29.34 1.10
CA LEU A 14 -16.45 30.00 -0.20
C LEU A 14 -16.04 31.45 -0.04
N ILE A 15 -16.72 32.20 0.84
CA ILE A 15 -16.39 33.60 1.14
C ILE A 15 -14.97 33.70 1.68
N GLY A 16 -14.65 32.99 2.77
CA GLY A 16 -13.33 33.07 3.39
C GLY A 16 -12.19 32.59 2.49
N THR A 17 -12.43 31.59 1.63
CA THR A 17 -11.42 31.14 0.65
C THR A 17 -11.22 32.17 -0.46
N SER A 18 -12.28 32.85 -0.89
CA SER A 18 -12.16 33.96 -1.85
C SER A 18 -11.36 35.12 -1.27
N GLU A 19 -11.63 35.49 -0.01
CA GLU A 19 -10.90 36.54 0.72
C GLU A 19 -9.41 36.21 0.85
N LEU A 20 -9.08 34.96 1.20
CA LEU A 20 -7.70 34.50 1.28
C LEU A 20 -6.97 34.62 -0.07
N LEU A 21 -7.68 34.39 -1.17
CA LEU A 21 -7.16 34.53 -2.54
C LEU A 21 -7.18 35.98 -3.05
N GLY A 22 -7.47 36.96 -2.17
CA GLY A 22 -7.45 38.39 -2.47
C GLY A 22 -8.69 38.88 -3.20
N GLN A 23 -9.82 38.18 -3.09
CA GLN A 23 -11.08 38.50 -3.77
C GLN A 23 -12.23 38.60 -2.79
N GLN A 24 -13.26 39.33 -3.19
CA GLN A 24 -14.48 39.47 -2.42
C GLN A 24 -15.62 38.84 -3.21
N VAL A 25 -16.38 37.98 -2.56
CA VAL A 25 -17.57 37.33 -3.13
C VAL A 25 -18.78 37.72 -2.28
N SER A 26 -19.84 38.18 -2.93
CA SER A 26 -21.06 38.54 -2.22
C SER A 26 -21.72 37.29 -1.62
N PRO A 27 -22.44 37.42 -0.49
CA PRO A 27 -23.16 36.30 0.11
C PRO A 27 -24.11 35.61 -0.86
N THR A 28 -24.81 36.37 -1.72
CA THR A 28 -25.69 35.81 -2.76
C THR A 28 -24.94 34.96 -3.77
N ALA A 29 -23.78 35.42 -4.26
CA ALA A 29 -22.97 34.66 -5.20
C ALA A 29 -22.38 33.40 -4.56
N ALA A 30 -21.96 33.47 -3.29
CA ALA A 30 -21.52 32.31 -2.54
C ALA A 30 -22.65 31.29 -2.32
N ALA A 31 -23.87 31.75 -2.04
CA ALA A 31 -25.04 30.89 -1.89
C ALA A 31 -25.41 30.15 -3.18
N MET A 32 -25.38 30.83 -4.34
CA MET A 32 -25.59 30.20 -5.64
C MET A 32 -24.54 29.12 -5.93
N LEU A 33 -23.27 29.42 -5.68
CA LEU A 33 -22.20 28.45 -5.86
C LEU A 33 -22.29 27.28 -4.87
N ALA A 34 -22.76 27.51 -3.65
CA ALA A 34 -23.00 26.46 -2.67
C ALA A 34 -24.14 25.52 -3.10
N ASP A 35 -25.21 26.06 -3.68
CA ASP A 35 -26.32 25.29 -4.25
C ASP A 35 -25.86 24.39 -5.41
N ASP A 36 -25.04 24.91 -6.31
CA ASP A 36 -24.47 24.11 -7.41
C ASP A 36 -23.61 22.94 -6.93
N LEU A 37 -23.00 23.06 -5.75
CA LEU A 37 -22.12 22.05 -5.15
C LEU A 37 -22.85 21.13 -4.14
N CYS A 38 -24.17 21.28 -3.96
CA CYS A 38 -24.90 20.59 -2.90
C CYS A 38 -25.01 19.05 -3.07
N CYS A 39 -24.75 18.56 -4.29
CA CYS A 39 -24.72 17.13 -4.59
C CYS A 39 -23.49 16.42 -4.00
N TYR A 40 -22.43 17.15 -3.67
CA TYR A 40 -21.19 16.57 -3.16
C TYR A 40 -21.24 16.38 -1.63
N PRO A 41 -20.62 15.32 -1.08
CA PRO A 41 -20.54 15.12 0.36
C PRO A 41 -19.72 16.21 1.05
N ARG A 42 -20.12 16.61 2.27
CA ARG A 42 -19.41 17.61 3.09
C ARG A 42 -17.92 17.32 3.22
N GLU A 43 -17.56 16.06 3.47
CA GLU A 43 -16.16 15.65 3.65
C GLU A 43 -15.31 15.86 2.39
N VAL A 44 -15.90 15.62 1.21
CA VAL A 44 -15.25 15.86 -0.08
C VAL A 44 -15.05 17.36 -0.29
N LEU A 45 -16.09 18.16 -0.04
CA LEU A 45 -16.04 19.62 -0.14
C LEU A 45 -14.99 20.22 0.81
N ALA A 46 -14.91 19.72 2.05
CA ALA A 46 -13.95 20.20 3.04
C ALA A 46 -12.50 19.97 2.57
N LYS A 47 -12.20 18.76 2.07
CA LYS A 47 -10.89 18.42 1.51
C LYS A 47 -10.59 19.24 0.27
N ALA A 48 -11.53 19.37 -0.66
CA ALA A 48 -11.36 20.14 -1.88
C ALA A 48 -11.07 21.62 -1.57
N MET A 49 -11.86 22.25 -0.69
CA MET A 49 -11.67 23.64 -0.28
C MET A 49 -10.35 23.85 0.47
N ALA A 50 -9.91 22.89 1.29
CA ALA A 50 -8.59 22.95 1.92
C ALA A 50 -7.46 22.96 0.87
N ARG A 51 -7.55 22.09 -0.14
CA ARG A 51 -6.57 22.02 -1.24
C ARG A 51 -6.58 23.26 -2.11
N VAL A 52 -7.75 23.85 -2.39
CA VAL A 52 -7.85 25.14 -3.09
C VAL A 52 -7.05 26.21 -2.35
N ARG A 53 -7.18 26.30 -1.02
CA ARG A 53 -6.43 27.29 -0.23
C ARG A 53 -4.91 27.09 -0.24
N THR A 54 -4.43 25.85 -0.39
CA THR A 54 -3.00 25.55 -0.31
C THR A 54 -2.30 25.47 -1.66
N GLU A 55 -3.02 25.12 -2.73
CA GLU A 55 -2.43 24.78 -4.04
C GLU A 55 -2.86 25.72 -5.16
N HIS A 56 -4.01 26.41 -5.04
CA HIS A 56 -4.53 27.27 -6.10
C HIS A 56 -4.04 28.70 -5.97
N THR A 57 -3.76 29.34 -7.10
CA THR A 57 -3.41 30.76 -7.17
C THR A 57 -4.34 31.50 -8.14
N GLY A 58 -4.66 32.75 -7.82
CA GLY A 58 -5.56 33.58 -8.63
C GLY A 58 -7.02 33.45 -8.22
N ARG A 59 -7.94 33.62 -9.19
CA ARG A 59 -9.39 33.73 -8.89
C ARG A 59 -10.00 32.41 -8.43
N LEU A 60 -10.83 32.48 -7.39
CA LEU A 60 -11.67 31.36 -6.99
C LEU A 60 -12.77 31.20 -8.04
N THR A 61 -12.61 30.21 -8.92
CA THR A 61 -13.59 29.90 -9.96
C THR A 61 -14.31 28.60 -9.60
N PRO A 62 -15.55 28.39 -10.08
CA PRO A 62 -16.24 27.10 -9.92
C PRO A 62 -15.39 25.94 -10.45
N LYS A 63 -14.69 26.14 -11.58
CA LYS A 63 -13.74 25.17 -12.13
C LYS A 63 -12.64 24.79 -11.15
N ALA A 64 -12.02 25.76 -10.47
CA ALA A 64 -10.95 25.48 -9.51
C ALA A 64 -11.45 24.60 -8.34
N ILE A 65 -12.71 24.72 -7.94
CA ILE A 65 -13.31 23.89 -6.89
C ILE A 65 -13.65 22.49 -7.46
N LEU A 66 -14.32 22.44 -8.61
CA LEU A 66 -14.72 21.19 -9.26
C LEU A 66 -13.53 20.30 -9.60
N ASP A 67 -12.43 20.87 -10.08
CA ASP A 67 -11.21 20.10 -10.38
C ASP A 67 -10.64 19.46 -9.09
N ARG A 68 -10.69 20.14 -7.93
CA ARG A 68 -10.27 19.54 -6.65
C ARG A 68 -11.24 18.53 -6.09
N ILE A 69 -12.53 18.73 -6.30
CA ILE A 69 -13.56 17.73 -5.95
C ILE A 69 -13.33 16.46 -6.75
N ASP A 70 -13.14 16.58 -8.07
CA ASP A 70 -12.88 15.45 -8.95
C ASP A 70 -11.63 14.68 -8.53
N GLU A 71 -10.51 15.36 -8.26
CA GLU A 71 -9.29 14.72 -7.74
C GLU A 71 -9.51 13.97 -6.42
N VAL A 72 -10.26 14.56 -5.48
CA VAL A 72 -10.57 13.92 -4.17
C VAL A 72 -11.46 12.69 -4.34
N MET A 73 -12.31 12.66 -5.36
CA MET A 73 -13.22 11.54 -5.65
C MET A 73 -12.67 10.55 -6.68
N GLY A 74 -11.39 10.66 -7.06
CA GLY A 74 -10.74 9.69 -7.93
C GLY A 74 -10.91 9.92 -9.43
N ARG A 75 -11.33 11.13 -9.83
CA ARG A 75 -11.41 11.56 -11.24
C ARG A 75 -10.26 12.52 -11.57
N PRO A 76 -9.08 12.02 -11.96
CA PRO A 76 -7.91 12.86 -12.23
C PRO A 76 -8.02 13.62 -13.55
N GLY A 77 -7.06 14.51 -13.82
CA GLY A 77 -6.95 15.18 -15.11
C GLY A 77 -6.70 14.20 -16.27
N ALA A 78 -7.05 14.60 -17.51
CA ALA A 78 -7.06 13.71 -18.67
C ALA A 78 -5.73 12.98 -18.95
N ASN A 79 -4.60 13.65 -18.73
CA ASN A 79 -3.28 13.07 -18.95
C ASN A 79 -2.92 12.00 -17.90
N GLU A 80 -3.32 12.22 -16.65
CA GLU A 80 -3.12 11.27 -15.56
C GLU A 80 -4.09 10.09 -15.70
N ALA A 81 -5.36 10.37 -16.05
CA ALA A 81 -6.34 9.37 -16.41
C ALA A 81 -5.83 8.44 -17.52
N TRP A 82 -5.20 9.01 -18.56
CA TRP A 82 -4.55 8.23 -19.63
C TRP A 82 -3.43 7.34 -19.10
N ALA A 83 -2.54 7.87 -18.26
CA ALA A 83 -1.44 7.09 -17.69
C ALA A 83 -1.94 5.92 -16.84
N MET A 84 -3.06 6.10 -16.12
CA MET A 84 -3.73 5.03 -15.38
C MET A 84 -4.36 4.00 -16.32
N ALA A 85 -5.09 4.45 -17.34
CA ALA A 85 -5.78 3.59 -18.30
C ALA A 85 -4.83 2.76 -19.16
N LEU A 86 -3.64 3.27 -19.47
CA LEU A 86 -2.63 2.56 -20.26
C LEU A 86 -2.23 1.21 -19.64
N ASN A 87 -2.30 1.07 -18.32
CA ASN A 87 -2.02 -0.19 -17.64
C ASN A 87 -3.00 -1.31 -18.07
N ALA A 88 -4.19 -0.97 -18.57
CA ALA A 88 -5.17 -1.93 -19.06
C ALA A 88 -4.79 -2.60 -20.40
N LEU A 89 -3.66 -2.21 -21.02
CA LEU A 89 -3.08 -2.97 -22.13
C LEU A 89 -2.52 -4.32 -21.68
N ASP A 90 -2.05 -4.41 -20.44
CA ASP A 90 -1.57 -5.67 -19.87
C ASP A 90 -2.70 -6.34 -19.09
N GLU A 91 -3.18 -7.49 -19.57
CA GLU A 91 -4.24 -8.26 -18.92
C GLU A 91 -3.85 -8.78 -17.51
N ARG A 92 -2.55 -8.79 -17.20
CA ARG A 92 -2.05 -9.05 -15.84
C ARG A 92 -2.45 -7.97 -14.87
N ALA A 93 -2.43 -6.72 -15.32
CA ALA A 93 -2.53 -5.56 -14.48
C ALA A 93 -3.97 -5.37 -14.00
N THR A 94 -4.10 -4.99 -12.74
CA THR A 94 -5.36 -4.51 -12.19
C THR A 94 -5.39 -3.00 -12.30
N VAL A 95 -6.49 -2.44 -12.80
CA VAL A 95 -6.66 -1.00 -12.98
C VAL A 95 -7.80 -0.50 -12.10
N VAL A 96 -7.52 0.50 -11.28
CA VAL A 96 -8.52 1.20 -10.48
C VAL A 96 -8.78 2.54 -11.14
N TRP A 97 -10.00 2.77 -11.60
CA TRP A 97 -10.35 3.92 -12.42
C TRP A 97 -11.81 4.34 -12.24
N THR A 98 -12.22 5.47 -12.80
CA THR A 98 -13.63 5.88 -12.80
C THR A 98 -14.39 5.32 -13.99
N SER A 99 -15.73 5.30 -13.93
CA SER A 99 -16.58 4.91 -15.05
C SER A 99 -16.25 5.69 -16.33
N GLU A 100 -16.01 7.00 -16.22
CA GLU A 100 -15.62 7.83 -17.39
C GLU A 100 -14.27 7.43 -17.98
N MET A 101 -13.30 7.01 -17.15
CA MET A 101 -12.01 6.52 -17.62
C MET A 101 -12.16 5.17 -18.35
N ALA A 102 -12.96 4.26 -17.81
CA ALA A 102 -13.21 2.95 -18.40
C ALA A 102 -13.91 3.08 -19.76
N GLU A 103 -14.93 3.94 -19.86
CA GLU A 103 -15.63 4.23 -21.11
C GLU A 103 -14.70 4.90 -22.14
N ALA A 104 -13.89 5.88 -21.72
CA ALA A 104 -12.91 6.51 -22.60
C ALA A 104 -11.83 5.52 -23.07
N TRP A 105 -11.42 4.59 -22.22
CA TRP A 105 -10.51 3.50 -22.59
C TRP A 105 -11.12 2.61 -23.67
N GLY A 106 -12.41 2.29 -23.58
CA GLY A 106 -13.12 1.52 -24.60
C GLY A 106 -13.02 2.11 -26.01
N VAL A 107 -12.92 3.44 -26.14
CA VAL A 107 -12.75 4.13 -27.44
C VAL A 107 -11.31 4.05 -27.94
N ALA A 108 -10.33 4.05 -27.04
CA ALA A 108 -8.91 4.11 -27.38
C ALA A 108 -8.22 2.74 -27.46
N ARG A 109 -8.82 1.70 -26.88
CA ARG A 109 -8.22 0.38 -26.67
C ARG A 109 -7.71 -0.25 -27.96
N ASP A 110 -8.54 -0.27 -29.01
CA ASP A 110 -8.19 -0.97 -30.26
C ASP A 110 -7.01 -0.28 -30.97
N VAL A 111 -7.03 1.06 -31.03
CA VAL A 111 -5.93 1.86 -31.57
C VAL A 111 -4.64 1.67 -30.76
N ALA A 112 -4.75 1.56 -29.44
CA ALA A 112 -3.60 1.30 -28.57
C ALA A 112 -3.05 -0.12 -28.78
N ALA A 113 -3.92 -1.11 -28.97
CA ALA A 113 -3.54 -2.50 -29.22
C ALA A 113 -2.85 -2.69 -30.58
N GLU A 114 -3.19 -1.86 -31.57
CA GLU A 114 -2.50 -1.79 -32.87
C GLU A 114 -1.11 -1.10 -32.78
N GLY A 115 -0.78 -0.50 -31.63
CA GLY A 115 0.52 0.11 -31.35
C GLY A 115 0.58 1.63 -31.56
N ASP A 116 -0.50 2.27 -32.02
CA ASP A 116 -0.56 3.74 -32.13
C ASP A 116 -0.98 4.38 -30.80
N LEU A 117 -0.01 4.50 -29.88
CA LEU A 117 -0.23 5.12 -28.57
C LEU A 117 -0.56 6.62 -28.64
N VAL A 118 -0.13 7.32 -29.70
CA VAL A 118 -0.40 8.75 -29.84
C VAL A 118 -1.84 8.97 -30.28
N GLY A 119 -2.29 8.25 -31.31
CA GLY A 119 -3.67 8.25 -31.76
C GLY A 119 -4.63 7.80 -30.66
N ALA A 120 -4.29 6.72 -29.96
CA ALA A 120 -5.08 6.23 -28.84
C ALA A 120 -5.21 7.27 -27.71
N ARG A 121 -4.11 7.93 -27.34
CA ARG A 121 -4.13 8.99 -26.33
C ARG A 121 -5.03 10.16 -26.73
N MET A 122 -5.00 10.57 -28.00
CA MET A 122 -5.87 11.65 -28.50
C MET A 122 -7.34 11.26 -28.47
N ALA A 123 -7.67 10.04 -28.89
CA ALA A 123 -9.02 9.50 -28.82
C ALA A 123 -9.51 9.41 -27.36
N PHE A 124 -8.66 8.90 -26.47
CA PHE A 124 -8.95 8.78 -25.04
C PHE A 124 -9.24 10.14 -24.41
N ILE A 125 -8.34 11.12 -24.56
CA ILE A 125 -8.49 12.44 -23.93
C ILE A 125 -9.77 13.12 -24.41
N SER A 126 -10.04 13.07 -25.72
CA SER A 126 -11.27 13.65 -26.29
C SER A 126 -12.54 12.99 -25.75
N ALA A 127 -12.54 11.65 -25.62
CA ALA A 127 -13.67 10.92 -25.06
C ALA A 127 -13.85 11.20 -23.57
N TYR A 128 -12.77 11.14 -22.79
CA TYR A 128 -12.77 11.38 -21.35
C TYR A 128 -13.27 12.77 -20.99
N GLU A 129 -12.74 13.83 -21.62
CA GLU A 129 -13.17 15.20 -21.35
C GLU A 129 -14.64 15.43 -21.69
N ARG A 130 -15.16 14.75 -22.71
CA ARG A 130 -16.60 14.77 -23.04
C ARG A 130 -17.43 14.07 -21.97
N LEU A 131 -17.04 12.87 -21.55
CA LEU A 131 -17.74 12.10 -20.52
C LEU A 131 -17.75 12.82 -19.17
N VAL A 132 -16.62 13.42 -18.78
CA VAL A 132 -16.53 14.22 -17.53
C VAL A 132 -17.44 15.44 -17.58
N ARG A 133 -17.51 16.15 -18.72
CA ARG A 133 -18.44 17.27 -18.88
C ARG A 133 -19.89 16.83 -18.76
N THR A 134 -20.29 15.77 -19.46
CA THR A 134 -21.65 15.21 -19.34
C THR A 134 -21.95 14.79 -17.90
N ALA A 135 -21.01 14.14 -17.21
CA ALA A 135 -21.19 13.76 -15.81
C ALA A 135 -21.38 14.99 -14.90
N ARG A 136 -20.63 16.07 -15.12
CA ARG A 136 -20.79 17.33 -14.37
C ARG A 136 -22.14 17.99 -14.65
N ASP A 137 -22.57 18.03 -15.92
CA ASP A 137 -23.87 18.61 -16.32
C ASP A 137 -25.05 17.84 -15.68
N GLU A 138 -24.92 16.51 -15.57
CA GLU A 138 -25.90 15.64 -14.92
C GLU A 138 -25.75 15.55 -13.39
N ARG A 139 -24.77 16.27 -12.81
CA ARG A 139 -24.40 16.19 -11.37
C ARG A 139 -24.13 14.75 -10.90
N ARG A 140 -23.61 13.90 -11.80
CA ARG A 140 -23.20 12.53 -11.50
C ARG A 140 -21.85 12.51 -10.80
N LEU A 141 -21.81 11.87 -9.64
CA LEU A 141 -20.57 11.67 -8.89
C LEU A 141 -19.70 10.62 -9.60
N PRO A 142 -18.37 10.83 -9.70
CA PRO A 142 -17.45 9.78 -10.14
C PRO A 142 -17.60 8.51 -9.31
N GLU A 143 -17.76 7.40 -10.03
CA GLU A 143 -17.80 6.06 -9.45
C GLU A 143 -16.47 5.38 -9.73
N VAL A 144 -15.71 5.09 -8.67
CA VAL A 144 -14.45 4.35 -8.77
C VAL A 144 -14.74 2.86 -8.80
N THR A 145 -14.22 2.18 -9.82
CA THR A 145 -14.35 0.74 -10.06
C THR A 145 -12.97 0.09 -10.20
N VAL A 146 -12.91 -1.21 -9.95
CA VAL A 146 -11.68 -2.01 -10.05
C VAL A 146 -11.82 -3.02 -11.19
N SER A 147 -11.04 -2.82 -12.25
CA SER A 147 -10.88 -3.79 -13.33
C SER A 147 -9.81 -4.81 -12.94
N VAL A 148 -10.24 -6.02 -12.62
CA VAL A 148 -9.39 -7.07 -12.05
C VAL A 148 -8.54 -7.76 -13.12
N GLY A 149 -7.22 -7.67 -12.96
CA GLY A 149 -6.25 -8.44 -13.73
C GLY A 149 -5.99 -9.83 -13.13
N TRP A 150 -5.36 -10.72 -13.89
CA TRP A 150 -5.14 -12.10 -13.45
C TRP A 150 -3.98 -12.28 -12.44
N ASP A 151 -3.05 -11.33 -12.36
CA ASP A 151 -1.91 -11.38 -11.45
C ASP A 151 -2.30 -10.87 -10.05
N GLY A 152 -2.27 -11.76 -9.05
CA GLY A 152 -2.71 -11.45 -7.68
C GLY A 152 -1.78 -10.48 -6.93
N GLU A 153 -0.48 -10.46 -7.26
CA GLU A 153 0.47 -9.55 -6.62
C GLU A 153 0.28 -8.13 -7.17
N LEU A 154 0.20 -7.99 -8.49
CA LEU A 154 -0.09 -6.70 -9.14
C LEU A 154 -1.46 -6.16 -8.73
N ARG A 155 -2.44 -7.04 -8.51
CA ARG A 155 -3.74 -6.69 -7.94
C ARG A 155 -3.60 -6.06 -6.55
N GLY A 156 -2.87 -6.72 -5.65
CA GLY A 156 -2.61 -6.21 -4.31
C GLY A 156 -2.00 -4.81 -4.34
N GLN A 157 -0.96 -4.62 -5.15
CA GLN A 157 -0.27 -3.33 -5.30
C GLN A 157 -1.19 -2.23 -5.85
N ALA A 158 -2.01 -2.53 -6.87
CA ALA A 158 -2.93 -1.57 -7.48
C ALA A 158 -4.03 -1.13 -6.50
N VAL A 159 -4.62 -2.09 -5.77
CA VAL A 159 -5.66 -1.82 -4.77
C VAL A 159 -5.10 -1.03 -3.59
N GLU A 160 -3.93 -1.41 -3.07
CA GLU A 160 -3.28 -0.69 -1.97
C GLU A 160 -2.95 0.76 -2.37
N LYS A 161 -2.40 0.97 -3.57
CA LYS A 161 -2.15 2.31 -4.10
C LYS A 161 -3.44 3.15 -4.18
N ALA A 162 -4.54 2.56 -4.63
CA ALA A 162 -5.83 3.26 -4.71
C ALA A 162 -6.38 3.64 -3.32
N VAL A 163 -6.14 2.83 -2.29
CA VAL A 163 -6.46 3.18 -0.90
C VAL A 163 -5.58 4.33 -0.40
N GLN A 164 -4.27 4.29 -0.69
CA GLN A 164 -3.34 5.35 -0.31
C GLN A 164 -3.70 6.70 -0.96
N LEU A 165 -4.15 6.68 -2.23
CA LEU A 165 -4.64 7.85 -2.94
C LEU A 165 -6.06 8.29 -2.50
N GLY A 166 -6.75 7.48 -1.69
CA GLY A 166 -8.10 7.76 -1.21
C GLY A 166 -9.22 7.52 -2.23
N TYR A 167 -8.91 6.85 -3.35
CA TYR A 167 -9.90 6.52 -4.40
C TYR A 167 -10.79 5.33 -3.98
N LEU A 168 -10.25 4.43 -3.15
CA LEU A 168 -10.99 3.32 -2.55
C LEU A 168 -10.98 3.42 -1.04
N THR A 169 -12.10 3.03 -0.42
CA THR A 169 -12.14 2.81 1.03
C THR A 169 -11.50 1.47 1.37
N LYS A 170 -11.06 1.31 2.63
CA LYS A 170 -10.43 0.06 3.08
C LYS A 170 -11.38 -1.14 2.97
N GLU A 171 -12.68 -0.89 3.18
CA GLU A 171 -13.73 -1.90 3.09
C GLU A 171 -13.88 -2.39 1.64
N LYS A 172 -14.03 -1.47 0.68
CA LYS A 172 -14.10 -1.83 -0.75
C LYS A 172 -12.81 -2.48 -1.25
N ALA A 173 -11.65 -2.03 -0.76
CA ALA A 173 -10.37 -2.61 -1.11
C ALA A 173 -10.26 -4.08 -0.66
N ALA A 174 -10.78 -4.41 0.53
CA ALA A 174 -10.76 -5.77 1.06
C ALA A 174 -11.51 -6.78 0.18
N GLU A 175 -12.52 -6.34 -0.59
CA GLU A 175 -13.26 -7.18 -1.54
C GLU A 175 -12.40 -7.61 -2.75
N HIS A 176 -11.38 -6.81 -3.09
CA HIS A 176 -10.53 -7.02 -4.27
C HIS A 176 -9.14 -7.55 -3.93
N LEU A 177 -8.71 -7.44 -2.68
CA LEU A 177 -7.44 -8.03 -2.25
C LEU A 177 -7.56 -9.55 -2.33
N PRO A 178 -6.52 -10.24 -2.85
CA PRO A 178 -6.46 -11.68 -2.69
C PRO A 178 -6.55 -11.95 -1.19
N SER A 179 -7.52 -12.77 -0.77
CA SER A 179 -7.53 -13.30 0.58
C SER A 179 -6.15 -13.91 0.79
N LEU A 180 -5.30 -13.24 1.57
CA LEU A 180 -4.04 -13.82 2.00
C LEU A 180 -4.45 -15.06 2.79
N GLY A 181 -4.52 -16.21 2.12
CA GLY A 181 -4.71 -17.53 2.71
C GLY A 181 -3.53 -17.94 3.58
N PHE A 182 -2.78 -16.96 4.09
CA PHE A 182 -1.71 -17.11 5.03
C PHE A 182 -2.01 -16.24 6.25
N THR A 183 -3.01 -16.66 7.01
CA THR A 183 -3.01 -16.41 8.44
C THR A 183 -1.93 -17.31 9.03
N PRO A 184 -0.79 -16.78 9.50
CA PRO A 184 0.23 -17.63 10.11
C PRO A 184 -0.42 -18.40 11.27
N ALA A 185 -0.18 -19.71 11.30
CA ALA A 185 -0.69 -20.59 12.35
C ALA A 185 0.01 -20.35 13.72
N PHE A 186 0.80 -19.29 13.83
CA PHE A 186 1.60 -18.93 14.99
C PHE A 186 1.64 -17.40 15.17
N ASN A 187 1.88 -16.97 16.40
CA ASN A 187 2.00 -15.56 16.76
C ASN A 187 3.39 -15.01 16.33
N PRO A 188 3.47 -14.10 15.35
CA PRO A 188 4.75 -13.58 14.86
C PRO A 188 5.48 -12.70 15.88
N VAL A 189 4.76 -12.04 16.79
CA VAL A 189 5.36 -11.21 17.86
C VAL A 189 6.02 -12.07 18.92
N ALA A 190 5.40 -13.20 19.28
CA ALA A 190 5.98 -14.17 20.21
C ALA A 190 7.29 -14.75 19.67
N LEU A 191 7.38 -14.99 18.35
CA LEU A 191 8.57 -15.56 17.71
C LEU A 191 9.78 -14.63 17.81
N LEU A 192 9.58 -13.31 17.69
CA LEU A 192 10.65 -12.32 17.89
C LEU A 192 11.18 -12.32 19.33
N ALA A 193 10.34 -12.70 20.29
CA ALA A 193 10.71 -12.92 21.68
C ALA A 193 11.23 -14.34 21.95
N GLY A 194 11.48 -15.15 20.91
CA GLY A 194 11.97 -16.53 21.02
C GLY A 194 10.92 -17.55 21.46
N LYS A 195 9.64 -17.19 21.43
CA LYS A 195 8.52 -18.06 21.83
C LYS A 195 7.71 -18.50 20.61
N VAL A 196 7.46 -19.80 20.50
CA VAL A 196 6.58 -20.35 19.46
C VAL A 196 5.19 -20.56 20.07
N GLU A 197 4.25 -19.68 19.73
CA GLU A 197 2.87 -19.74 20.22
C GLU A 197 1.91 -19.96 19.03
N PRO A 198 1.09 -21.03 19.02
CA PRO A 198 0.13 -21.26 17.95
C PRO A 198 -1.05 -20.29 18.02
N THR A 199 -1.64 -19.96 16.87
CA THR A 199 -2.92 -19.23 16.82
C THR A 199 -4.10 -20.16 17.12
N VAL A 200 -5.25 -19.57 17.51
CA VAL A 200 -6.48 -20.32 17.86
C VAL A 200 -6.94 -21.22 16.69
N ASP A 201 -6.73 -20.75 15.46
CA ASP A 201 -7.17 -21.40 14.22
C ASP A 201 -6.15 -22.41 13.64
N ALA A 202 -5.03 -22.67 14.32
CA ALA A 202 -4.02 -23.62 13.84
C ALA A 202 -4.57 -25.06 13.79
N SER A 203 -4.33 -25.81 12.71
CA SER A 203 -4.69 -27.24 12.64
C SER A 203 -4.01 -28.07 13.76
N PRO A 204 -4.63 -29.16 14.28
CA PRO A 204 -4.02 -30.04 15.27
C PRO A 204 -2.60 -30.51 14.90
N ASP A 205 -2.34 -30.85 13.64
CA ASP A 205 -1.03 -31.29 13.16
C ASP A 205 0.01 -30.17 13.22
N VAL A 206 -0.42 -28.95 12.89
CA VAL A 206 0.44 -27.76 12.94
C VAL A 206 0.76 -27.39 14.39
N ARG A 207 -0.22 -27.49 15.30
CA ARG A 207 0.01 -27.32 16.74
C ARG A 207 1.02 -28.32 17.29
N ALA A 208 0.91 -29.59 16.89
CA ALA A 208 1.86 -30.63 17.29
C ALA A 208 3.28 -30.32 16.79
N ARG A 209 3.41 -29.90 15.53
CA ARG A 209 4.72 -29.55 14.95
C ARG A 209 5.34 -28.30 15.60
N LEU A 210 4.53 -27.29 15.90
CA LEU A 210 4.98 -26.08 16.61
C LEU A 210 5.41 -26.38 18.05
N ALA A 211 4.72 -27.29 18.74
CA ALA A 211 5.12 -27.74 20.07
C ALA A 211 6.48 -28.47 20.03
N GLN A 212 6.71 -29.33 19.03
CA GLN A 212 8.00 -29.98 18.83
C GLN A 212 9.14 -28.96 18.64
N LEU A 213 8.92 -27.96 17.78
CA LEU A 213 9.90 -26.90 17.53
C LEU A 213 10.21 -26.08 18.78
N ARG A 214 9.20 -25.77 19.60
CA ARG A 214 9.37 -25.09 20.88
C ARG A 214 10.28 -25.89 21.82
N ASP A 215 10.05 -27.18 21.94
CA ASP A 215 10.80 -28.05 22.84
C ASP A 215 12.26 -28.24 22.34
N GLU A 216 12.45 -28.30 21.02
CA GLU A 216 13.79 -28.28 20.40
C GLU A 216 14.55 -26.99 20.72
N LEU A 217 13.91 -25.83 20.56
CA LEU A 217 14.47 -24.51 20.90
C LEU A 217 14.79 -24.37 22.39
N ALA A 218 13.92 -24.89 23.27
CA ALA A 218 14.14 -24.88 24.71
C ALA A 218 15.34 -25.75 25.13
N SER A 219 15.59 -26.86 24.41
CA SER A 219 16.72 -27.76 24.69
C SER A 219 18.06 -27.33 24.07
N ALA A 220 18.05 -26.36 23.15
CA ALA A 220 19.24 -25.91 22.43
C ALA A 220 20.35 -25.30 23.32
N PRO A 221 20.07 -24.51 24.37
CA PRO A 221 21.09 -23.98 25.28
C PRO A 221 21.84 -25.07 26.05
N GLU A 222 21.12 -26.06 26.60
CA GLU A 222 21.71 -27.20 27.31
C GLU A 222 22.56 -28.07 26.38
N ARG A 223 22.08 -28.35 25.15
CA ARG A 223 22.86 -29.06 24.14
C ARG A 223 24.17 -28.35 23.79
N ARG A 224 24.13 -27.01 23.65
CA ARG A 224 25.34 -26.19 23.41
C ARG A 224 26.29 -26.22 24.60
N ARG A 225 25.78 -26.22 25.84
CA ARG A 225 26.63 -26.33 27.05
C ARG A 225 27.33 -27.68 27.10
N LEU A 226 26.58 -28.77 26.94
CA LEU A 226 27.11 -30.14 26.96
C LEU A 226 28.14 -30.37 25.84
N ALA A 227 27.89 -29.85 24.64
CA ALA A 227 28.84 -29.94 23.53
C ALA A 227 30.16 -29.21 23.82
N ARG A 228 30.11 -28.04 24.47
CA ARG A 228 31.31 -27.30 24.89
C ARG A 228 32.08 -28.04 25.99
N GLU A 229 31.38 -28.59 26.98
CA GLU A 229 32.01 -29.39 28.04
C GLU A 229 32.71 -30.64 27.48
N GLN A 230 32.10 -31.31 26.50
CA GLN A 230 32.70 -32.45 25.81
C GLN A 230 33.94 -32.04 24.99
N GLN A 231 33.88 -30.90 24.30
CA GLN A 231 35.02 -30.36 23.55
C GLN A 231 36.20 -30.04 24.48
N LEU A 232 35.96 -29.37 25.60
CA LEU A 232 37.00 -29.04 26.57
C LEU A 232 37.67 -30.30 27.14
N ARG A 233 36.90 -31.33 27.48
CA ARG A 233 37.45 -32.61 27.95
C ARG A 233 38.31 -33.28 26.89
N ALA A 234 37.87 -33.29 25.64
CA ALA A 234 38.63 -33.86 24.53
C ALA A 234 39.95 -33.10 24.30
N GLU A 235 39.94 -31.76 24.41
CA GLU A 235 41.14 -30.93 24.31
C GLU A 235 42.13 -31.17 25.47
N GLU A 236 41.64 -31.30 26.70
CA GLU A 236 42.47 -31.64 27.86
C GLU A 236 43.15 -33.01 27.70
N GLU A 237 42.41 -34.01 27.24
CA GLU A 237 42.95 -35.35 26.96
C GLU A 237 44.03 -35.33 25.88
N ASP A 238 43.83 -34.57 24.80
CA ASP A 238 44.83 -34.43 23.73
C ASP A 238 46.09 -33.71 24.22
N LEU A 239 45.91 -32.65 25.02
CA LEU A 239 47.02 -31.89 25.59
C LEU A 239 47.84 -32.74 26.58
N GLN A 240 47.20 -33.58 27.37
CA GLN A 240 47.87 -34.54 28.26
C GLN A 240 48.67 -35.58 27.47
N ARG A 241 48.12 -36.12 26.38
CA ARG A 241 48.84 -37.06 25.50
C ARG A 241 50.10 -36.42 24.92
N ARG A 242 49.99 -35.20 24.38
CA ARG A 242 51.13 -34.45 23.83
C ARG A 242 52.21 -34.15 24.88
N LYS A 243 51.80 -33.77 26.09
CA LYS A 243 52.74 -33.58 27.22
C LYS A 243 53.47 -34.88 27.58
N ALA A 244 52.76 -36.00 27.68
CA ALA A 244 53.36 -37.29 28.01
C ALA A 244 54.34 -37.77 26.92
N GLU A 245 54.00 -37.57 25.65
CA GLU A 245 54.90 -37.90 24.53
C GLU A 245 56.16 -37.02 24.53
N THR A 246 56.01 -35.72 24.80
CA THR A 246 57.13 -34.79 24.88
C THR A 246 58.05 -35.13 26.06
N GLN A 247 57.49 -35.47 27.22
CA GLN A 247 58.26 -35.89 28.40
C GLN A 247 59.09 -37.14 28.11
N ARG A 248 58.51 -38.16 27.45
CA ARG A 248 59.26 -39.36 27.03
C ARG A 248 60.45 -39.03 26.14
N ARG A 249 60.30 -38.11 25.19
CA ARG A 249 61.40 -37.69 24.30
C ARG A 249 62.50 -36.94 25.06
N VAL A 250 62.14 -36.16 26.08
CA VAL A 250 63.10 -35.49 26.96
C VAL A 250 63.85 -36.50 27.82
N ASP A 251 63.16 -37.46 28.42
CA ASP A 251 63.78 -38.52 29.25
C ASP A 251 64.76 -39.38 28.42
N GLU A 252 64.40 -39.73 27.17
CA GLU A 252 65.28 -40.44 26.23
C GLU A 252 66.52 -39.64 25.84
N ALA A 253 66.39 -38.32 25.68
CA ALA A 253 67.52 -37.44 25.38
C ALA A 253 68.46 -37.25 26.59
N MET A 254 67.90 -37.13 27.79
CA MET A 254 68.66 -37.07 29.05
C MET A 254 69.43 -38.36 29.32
N ALA A 255 68.84 -39.52 29.03
CA ALA A 255 69.52 -40.82 29.13
C ALA A 255 70.71 -40.95 28.15
N LYS A 256 70.63 -40.32 26.97
CA LYS A 256 71.74 -40.26 26.00
C LYS A 256 72.82 -39.24 26.38
N GLY A 257 72.46 -38.18 27.10
CA GLY A 257 73.40 -37.15 27.58
C GLY A 257 74.26 -37.58 28.78
N LEU A 258 73.79 -38.51 29.61
CA LEU A 258 74.57 -39.07 30.73
C LEU A 258 75.55 -40.20 30.33
N ALA A 259 75.53 -40.62 29.07
CA ALA A 259 76.39 -41.68 28.53
C ALA A 259 77.55 -41.16 27.66
N ALA A 260 77.79 -39.84 27.66
CA ALA A 260 78.91 -39.14 27.02
C ALA A 260 79.77 -38.45 28.09
#